data_AF-A0A3A5WBQ6-F1
#
_entry.id   AF-A0A3A5WBQ6-F1
#
_cell.length_a   1.000
_cell.length_b   1.000
_cell.length_c   1.000
_cell.angle_alpha   90.00
_cell.angle_beta   90.00
_cell.angle_gamma   90.00
#
_symmetry.space_group_name_H-M   'P 1'
#
loop_
_entity.id
_entity.type
_entity.pdbx_description
1 polymer ?
#
loop_
_entity_poly.entity_id
_entity_poly.type
_entity_poly.pdbx_seq_one_letter_code
_entity_poly.pdbx_strand_id
1 'polypeptide(L)'
;MSGLFDIEDENEKEIPSASFEYQEDKKNVFRNLVTDSFTAMQTSFDYLLKTIERNPDRIIFGVDKIIILGKLATYSVPLEGLIQRMRNPYAGGSGLNSTTATFKGKLDGKEASVCIQPDHQNAANLPGCDILDSYFLMLLNDDKFIHQERHGPLRHALLNLYGLSASPASAAFKKFLDETMNATYLPEENVVEIKGTNGWKWRMGDGNPLVSGFTIWFKKPRQRAWKKVVQDTVEFEYAYHYEDVFSILDLLSDSPRVLVEDETYASDGYFRKVVGPHYSPLEKRLIADEKSAREGAES
;
A
#
# COMPACT_ATOMS: atom_id res chain seq x y z
N MET A 1 5.68 29.61 0.86
CA MET A 1 5.76 30.35 2.12
C MET A 1 6.40 29.44 3.17
N SER A 2 7.74 29.35 3.19
CA SER A 2 8.48 28.46 4.11
C SER A 2 8.94 29.13 5.41
N GLY A 3 8.52 30.37 5.68
CA GLY A 3 9.02 31.14 6.83
C GLY A 3 8.22 31.01 8.12
N LEU A 4 7.31 30.03 8.27
CA LEU A 4 6.41 29.99 9.43
C LEU A 4 7.04 29.44 10.72
N PHE A 5 8.21 28.78 10.64
CA PHE A 5 8.91 28.22 11.80
C PHE A 5 10.45 28.31 11.74
N ASP A 6 11.04 28.87 10.68
CA ASP A 6 12.45 29.27 10.70
C ASP A 6 12.56 30.59 11.47
N ILE A 7 12.50 30.49 12.80
CA ILE A 7 12.99 31.54 13.67
C ILE A 7 14.51 31.50 13.53
N GLU A 8 15.03 32.38 12.67
CA GLU A 8 16.45 32.72 12.66
C GLU A 8 16.89 33.04 14.09
N ASP A 9 18.01 32.42 14.45
CA ASP A 9 18.57 32.24 15.79
C ASP A 9 19.21 33.55 16.31
N GLU A 10 18.43 34.65 16.37
CA GLU A 10 18.82 35.94 16.96
C GLU A 10 17.68 36.62 17.75
N ASN A 11 16.77 35.86 18.37
CA ASN A 11 15.73 36.45 19.22
C ASN A 11 16.09 36.40 20.71
N GLU A 12 16.16 37.57 21.34
CA GLU A 12 15.96 37.72 22.78
C GLU A 12 14.77 36.85 23.20
N LYS A 13 14.94 35.98 24.21
CA LYS A 13 13.85 35.18 24.75
C LYS A 13 12.77 36.12 25.27
N GLU A 14 11.73 36.31 24.47
CA GLU A 14 10.59 37.14 24.83
C GLU A 14 9.97 36.63 26.14
N ILE A 15 9.90 37.49 27.15
CA ILE A 15 9.36 37.14 28.47
C ILE A 15 7.85 37.38 28.45
N PRO A 16 7.03 36.34 28.69
CA PRO A 16 5.57 36.51 28.78
C PRO A 16 5.20 37.52 29.88
N SER A 17 4.28 38.43 29.57
CA SER A 17 3.81 39.48 30.49
C SER A 17 2.29 39.50 30.59
N ALA A 18 1.75 39.78 31.77
CA ALA A 18 0.32 40.02 31.97
C ALA A 18 -0.10 41.48 31.69
N SER A 19 0.83 42.34 31.26
CA SER A 19 0.53 43.74 30.94
C SER A 19 -0.49 43.83 29.80
N PHE A 20 -1.36 44.84 29.86
CA PHE A 20 -2.41 45.05 28.87
C PHE A 20 -1.84 45.18 27.45
N GLU A 21 -0.78 45.97 27.28
CA GLU A 21 -0.11 46.18 25.99
C GLU A 21 0.40 44.86 25.40
N TYR A 22 1.12 44.06 26.19
CA TYR A 22 1.62 42.76 25.76
C TYR A 22 0.48 41.79 25.40
N GLN A 23 -0.56 41.73 26.23
CA GLN A 23 -1.70 40.83 26.00
C GLN A 23 -2.51 41.25 24.77
N GLU A 24 -2.71 42.54 24.52
CA GLU A 24 -3.40 43.03 23.32
C GLU A 24 -2.58 42.77 22.06
N ASP A 25 -1.26 42.96 22.11
CA ASP A 25 -0.35 42.64 21.00
C ASP A 25 -0.40 41.13 20.67
N LYS A 26 -0.28 40.25 21.68
CA LYS A 26 -0.38 38.80 21.47
C LYS A 26 -1.75 38.35 20.98
N LYS A 27 -2.82 38.96 21.48
CA LYS A 27 -4.19 38.73 20.99
C LYS A 27 -4.35 39.15 19.52
N ASN A 28 -3.76 40.26 19.11
CA ASN A 28 -3.77 40.70 17.71
C ASN A 28 -2.97 39.76 16.81
N VAL A 29 -1.78 39.31 17.25
CA VAL A 29 -0.99 38.30 16.53
C VAL A 29 -1.80 37.00 16.37
N PHE A 30 -2.40 36.50 17.44
CA PHE A 30 -3.26 35.31 17.37
C PHE A 30 -4.42 35.50 16.40
N ARG A 31 -5.11 36.65 16.45
CA ARG A 31 -6.21 36.98 15.54
C ARG A 31 -5.77 36.96 14.08
N ASN A 32 -4.61 37.53 13.78
CA ASN A 32 -4.07 37.56 12.42
C ASN A 32 -3.72 36.14 11.95
N LEU A 33 -3.02 35.35 12.76
CA LEU A 33 -2.69 33.96 12.42
C LEU A 33 -3.94 33.10 12.14
N VAL A 34 -4.98 33.27 12.94
CA VAL A 34 -6.28 32.59 12.73
C VAL A 34 -6.93 33.05 11.43
N THR A 35 -6.93 34.36 11.16
CA THR A 35 -7.52 34.96 9.96
C THR A 35 -6.79 34.52 8.69
N ASP A 36 -5.45 34.48 8.72
CA ASP A 36 -4.61 34.01 7.63
C ASP A 36 -4.86 32.52 7.34
N SER A 37 -5.02 31.71 8.39
CA SER A 37 -5.35 30.29 8.26
C SER A 37 -6.70 30.07 7.58
N PHE A 38 -7.74 30.84 7.94
CA PHE A 38 -9.04 30.77 7.27
C PHE A 38 -8.96 31.22 5.80
N THR A 39 -8.22 32.29 5.53
CA THR A 39 -8.03 32.80 4.17
C THR A 39 -7.30 31.79 3.29
N ALA A 40 -6.26 31.13 3.81
CA ALA A 40 -5.55 30.07 3.11
C ALA A 40 -6.44 28.84 2.86
N MET A 41 -7.30 28.47 3.83
CA MET A 41 -8.27 27.39 3.64
C MET A 41 -9.29 27.71 2.54
N GLN A 42 -9.81 28.95 2.50
CA GLN A 42 -10.74 29.37 1.45
C GLN A 42 -10.07 29.37 0.07
N THR A 43 -8.84 29.89 0.00
CA THR A 43 -8.06 29.93 -1.25
C THR A 43 -7.76 28.51 -1.77
N SER A 44 -7.39 27.59 -0.88
CA SER A 44 -7.16 26.18 -1.24
C SER A 44 -8.44 25.47 -1.68
N PHE A 45 -9.59 25.82 -1.12
CA PHE A 45 -10.89 25.32 -1.59
C PHE A 45 -11.19 25.79 -3.02
N ASP A 46 -10.90 27.06 -3.35
CA ASP A 46 -11.06 27.57 -4.72
C ASP A 46 -10.15 26.83 -5.72
N TYR A 47 -8.95 26.39 -5.31
CA TYR A 47 -8.08 25.57 -6.15
C TYR A 47 -8.66 24.16 -6.35
N LEU A 48 -9.15 23.52 -5.29
CA LEU A 48 -9.83 22.23 -5.39
C LEU A 48 -11.02 22.31 -6.37
N LEU A 49 -11.85 23.35 -6.28
CA LEU A 49 -12.95 23.57 -7.22
C LEU A 49 -12.46 23.70 -8.66
N LYS A 50 -11.39 24.46 -8.91
CA LYS A 50 -10.79 24.56 -10.25
C LYS A 50 -10.30 23.21 -10.76
N THR A 51 -9.74 22.34 -9.91
CA THR A 51 -9.33 20.99 -10.30
C THR A 51 -10.53 20.15 -10.70
N ILE A 52 -11.62 20.22 -9.93
CA ILE A 52 -12.89 19.55 -10.25
C ILE A 52 -13.42 20.03 -11.60
N GLU A 53 -13.52 21.34 -11.80
CA GLU A 53 -14.04 21.97 -13.02
C GLU A 53 -13.19 21.67 -14.27
N ARG A 54 -11.88 21.47 -14.09
CA ARG A 54 -10.96 21.10 -15.18
C ARG A 54 -11.04 19.62 -15.58
N ASN A 55 -11.68 18.78 -14.77
CA ASN A 55 -11.78 17.34 -14.99
C ASN A 55 -13.25 16.84 -14.89
N PRO A 56 -14.20 17.47 -15.61
CA PRO A 56 -15.64 17.23 -15.41
C PRO A 56 -16.10 15.82 -15.84
N ASP A 57 -15.35 15.17 -16.73
CA ASP A 57 -15.59 13.81 -17.21
C ASP A 57 -14.93 12.75 -16.31
N ARG A 58 -14.08 13.16 -15.37
CA ARG A 58 -13.29 12.24 -14.53
C ARG A 58 -13.55 12.41 -13.04
N ILE A 59 -14.07 13.55 -12.59
CA ILE A 59 -14.55 13.75 -11.21
C ILE A 59 -16.07 13.88 -11.25
N ILE A 60 -16.77 12.89 -10.71
CA ILE A 60 -18.22 12.77 -10.77
C ILE A 60 -18.79 12.76 -9.35
N PHE A 61 -19.75 13.63 -9.07
CA PHE A 61 -20.45 13.64 -7.79
C PHE A 61 -21.59 12.62 -7.80
N GLY A 62 -21.49 11.61 -6.95
CA GLY A 62 -22.59 10.71 -6.60
C GLY A 62 -23.40 11.24 -5.41
N VAL A 63 -24.35 10.43 -4.94
CA VAL A 63 -25.22 10.79 -3.80
C VAL A 63 -24.44 10.89 -2.49
N ASP A 64 -23.53 9.94 -2.25
CA ASP A 64 -22.79 9.76 -1.00
C ASP A 64 -21.26 9.67 -1.20
N LYS A 65 -20.80 9.77 -2.44
CA LYS A 65 -19.39 9.60 -2.83
C LYS A 65 -18.99 10.49 -3.99
N ILE A 66 -17.71 10.82 -4.04
CA ILE A 66 -17.05 11.44 -5.19
C ILE A 66 -16.34 10.32 -5.95
N ILE A 67 -16.69 10.15 -7.22
CA ILE A 67 -16.09 9.14 -8.10
C ILE A 67 -14.97 9.82 -8.87
N ILE A 68 -13.77 9.25 -8.81
CA ILE A 68 -12.60 9.71 -9.56
C ILE A 68 -12.19 8.62 -10.54
N LEU A 69 -12.30 8.90 -11.83
CA LEU A 69 -11.89 8.01 -12.91
C LEU A 69 -10.38 8.17 -13.16
N GLY A 70 -9.57 7.38 -12.48
CA GLY A 70 -8.13 7.29 -12.69
C GLY A 70 -7.75 6.70 -14.06
N LYS A 71 -6.46 6.62 -14.35
CA LYS A 71 -5.97 5.92 -15.54
C LYS A 71 -5.80 4.43 -15.31
N LEU A 72 -5.60 4.00 -14.07
CA LEU A 72 -5.43 2.59 -13.70
C LEU A 72 -6.67 1.99 -13.06
N ALA A 73 -7.45 2.75 -12.28
CA ALA A 73 -8.66 2.27 -11.63
C ALA A 73 -9.73 3.37 -11.51
N THR A 74 -10.91 2.99 -11.03
CA THR A 74 -11.96 3.93 -10.62
C THR A 74 -11.99 3.99 -9.10
N TYR A 75 -12.03 5.20 -8.54
CA TYR A 75 -11.98 5.43 -7.10
C TYR A 75 -13.29 6.04 -6.59
N SER A 76 -13.72 5.61 -5.41
CA SER A 76 -14.89 6.14 -4.70
C SER A 76 -14.45 6.72 -3.36
N VAL A 77 -14.50 8.05 -3.25
CA VAL A 77 -14.15 8.79 -2.04
C VAL A 77 -15.42 9.10 -1.25
N PRO A 78 -15.58 8.64 0.01
CA PRO A 78 -16.78 8.89 0.81
C PRO A 78 -16.97 10.38 1.10
N LEU A 79 -18.15 10.93 0.74
CA LEU A 79 -18.43 12.36 0.92
C LEU A 79 -18.59 12.73 2.39
N GLU A 80 -19.34 11.92 3.15
CA GLU A 80 -19.62 12.17 4.57
C GLU A 80 -18.32 12.31 5.38
N GLY A 81 -17.33 11.46 5.11
CA GLY A 81 -16.02 11.53 5.75
C GLY A 81 -15.27 12.82 5.49
N LEU A 82 -15.34 13.35 4.26
CA LEU A 82 -14.73 14.62 3.90
C LEU A 82 -15.44 15.80 4.57
N ILE A 83 -16.77 15.81 4.53
CA ILE A 83 -17.60 16.88 5.11
C ILE A 83 -17.42 16.93 6.63
N GLN A 84 -17.41 15.78 7.31
CA GLN A 84 -17.19 15.71 8.76
C GLN A 84 -15.85 16.33 9.16
N ARG A 85 -14.77 16.02 8.42
CA ARG A 85 -13.42 16.58 8.69
C ARG A 85 -13.33 18.08 8.43
N MET A 86 -14.00 18.58 7.39
CA MET A 86 -14.08 20.02 7.14
C MET A 86 -14.89 20.75 8.23
N ARG A 87 -15.94 20.11 8.76
CA ARG A 87 -16.78 20.69 9.81
C ARG A 87 -16.08 20.71 11.17
N ASN A 88 -15.38 19.63 11.52
CA ASN A 88 -14.61 19.54 12.75
C ASN A 88 -13.35 18.68 12.52
N PRO A 89 -12.17 19.28 12.32
CA PRO A 89 -10.94 18.53 12.08
C PRO A 89 -10.47 17.73 13.30
N TYR A 90 -11.05 17.96 14.48
CA TYR A 90 -10.77 17.22 15.71
C TYR A 90 -11.76 16.07 15.96
N ALA A 91 -12.84 15.98 15.19
CA ALA A 91 -13.79 14.88 15.29
C ALA A 91 -13.36 13.71 14.39
N GLY A 92 -13.10 12.56 15.00
CA GLY A 92 -12.97 11.28 14.29
C GLY A 92 -11.59 11.01 13.67
N GLY A 93 -10.65 10.51 14.48
CA GLY A 93 -9.41 9.84 14.06
C GLY A 93 -8.45 10.67 13.17
N SER A 94 -7.22 10.18 13.01
CA SER A 94 -6.24 10.78 12.10
C SER A 94 -6.43 10.28 10.65
N GLY A 95 -6.17 11.14 9.66
CA GLY A 95 -6.06 10.77 8.24
C GLY A 95 -7.26 11.12 7.35
N LEU A 96 -7.28 10.63 6.11
CA LEU A 96 -8.50 10.59 5.28
C LEU A 96 -9.22 9.26 5.46
N ASN A 97 -10.54 9.23 5.24
CA ASN A 97 -11.28 7.97 5.21
C ASN A 97 -10.79 7.10 4.06
N SER A 98 -10.90 5.77 4.22
CA SER A 98 -10.46 4.87 3.16
C SER A 98 -11.27 5.10 1.89
N THR A 99 -10.55 5.19 0.78
CA THR A 99 -11.12 5.29 -0.55
C THR A 99 -11.16 3.90 -1.17
N THR A 100 -12.28 3.57 -1.81
CA THR A 100 -12.42 2.28 -2.47
C THR A 100 -11.98 2.37 -3.93
N ALA A 101 -11.21 1.41 -4.41
CA ALA A 101 -10.91 1.22 -5.82
C ALA A 101 -11.71 0.05 -6.42
N THR A 102 -12.23 0.27 -7.62
CA THR A 102 -12.85 -0.73 -8.49
C THR A 102 -12.10 -0.79 -9.82
N PHE A 103 -12.38 -1.82 -10.62
CA PHE A 103 -11.82 -1.93 -11.96
C PHE A 103 -12.07 -0.68 -12.79
N LYS A 104 -11.10 -0.31 -13.64
CA LYS A 104 -11.17 0.90 -14.46
C LYS A 104 -12.49 0.97 -15.24
N GLY A 105 -13.22 2.06 -15.04
CA GLY A 105 -14.51 2.32 -15.70
C GLY A 105 -15.70 1.56 -15.09
N LYS A 106 -15.51 0.87 -13.96
CA LYS A 106 -16.57 0.19 -13.20
C LYS A 106 -16.89 0.97 -11.93
N LEU A 107 -18.15 0.93 -11.50
CA LEU A 107 -18.61 1.58 -10.27
C LEU A 107 -18.96 0.58 -9.16
N ASP A 108 -18.90 -0.71 -9.50
CA ASP A 108 -19.29 -1.86 -8.69
C ASP A 108 -18.39 -3.07 -9.00
N GLY A 109 -18.52 -4.14 -8.19
CA GLY A 109 -17.81 -5.40 -8.36
C GLY A 109 -16.73 -5.63 -7.30
N LYS A 110 -15.58 -6.15 -7.71
CA LYS A 110 -14.44 -6.36 -6.81
C LYS A 110 -13.90 -5.00 -6.36
N GLU A 111 -13.70 -4.87 -5.06
CA GLU A 111 -13.27 -3.65 -4.41
C GLU A 111 -11.94 -3.86 -3.67
N ALA A 112 -11.10 -2.83 -3.67
CA ALA A 112 -9.89 -2.77 -2.86
C ALA A 112 -9.84 -1.47 -2.07
N SER A 113 -9.49 -1.56 -0.79
CA SER A 113 -9.31 -0.42 0.11
C SER A 113 -7.98 0.28 -0.20
N VAL A 114 -8.03 1.56 -0.54
CA VAL A 114 -6.88 2.40 -0.87
C VAL A 114 -6.66 3.41 0.26
N CYS A 115 -5.74 3.08 1.17
CA CYS A 115 -5.33 3.98 2.25
C CYS A 115 -4.12 4.80 1.82
N ILE A 116 -4.35 5.92 1.14
CA ILE A 116 -3.26 6.85 0.79
C ILE A 116 -3.31 8.03 1.75
N GLN A 117 -2.25 8.17 2.53
CA GLN A 117 -2.09 9.29 3.45
C GLN A 117 -1.17 10.35 2.83
N PRO A 118 -1.42 11.64 3.11
CA PRO A 118 -0.51 12.70 2.73
C PRO A 118 0.84 12.48 3.44
N ASP A 119 1.93 12.88 2.78
CA ASP A 119 3.25 12.87 3.39
C ASP A 119 3.30 13.91 4.51
N HIS A 120 3.19 13.47 5.76
CA HIS A 120 3.07 14.36 6.92
C HIS A 120 4.20 15.39 7.02
N GLN A 121 5.43 15.04 6.61
CA GLN A 121 6.56 15.97 6.66
C GLN A 121 6.40 17.14 5.68
N ASN A 122 5.85 16.87 4.50
CA ASN A 122 5.65 17.87 3.45
C ASN A 122 4.25 18.51 3.50
N ALA A 123 3.31 17.90 4.22
CA ALA A 123 1.91 18.28 4.30
C ALA A 123 1.54 19.09 5.54
N ALA A 124 2.36 19.09 6.59
CA ALA A 124 2.01 19.66 7.90
C ALA A 124 1.61 21.15 7.85
N ASN A 125 2.20 21.91 6.92
CA ASN A 125 1.96 23.35 6.78
C ASN A 125 1.04 23.70 5.60
N LEU A 126 0.45 22.70 4.94
CA LEU A 126 -0.47 22.95 3.83
C LEU A 126 -1.90 23.18 4.35
N PRO A 127 -2.64 24.12 3.75
CA PRO A 127 -4.08 24.20 3.95
C PRO A 127 -4.77 22.86 3.66
N GLY A 128 -5.81 22.53 4.43
CA GLY A 128 -6.48 21.24 4.34
C GLY A 128 -7.04 20.92 2.94
N CYS A 129 -7.51 21.91 2.20
CA CYS A 129 -8.02 21.67 0.84
C CYS A 129 -6.90 21.48 -0.20
N ASP A 130 -5.66 21.95 0.04
CA ASP A 130 -4.52 21.64 -0.84
C ASP A 130 -4.13 20.16 -0.72
N ILE A 131 -4.32 19.57 0.46
CA ILE A 131 -4.17 18.12 0.68
C ILE A 131 -5.20 17.35 -0.15
N LEU A 132 -6.47 17.78 -0.12
CA LEU A 132 -7.54 17.15 -0.89
C LEU A 132 -7.36 17.33 -2.39
N ASP A 133 -6.90 18.49 -2.83
CA ASP A 133 -6.59 18.76 -4.24
C ASP A 133 -5.46 17.85 -4.73
N SER A 134 -4.36 17.79 -3.96
CA SER A 134 -3.24 16.87 -4.23
C SER A 134 -3.70 15.41 -4.29
N TYR A 135 -4.61 15.03 -3.38
CA TYR A 135 -5.20 13.70 -3.35
C TYR A 135 -6.00 13.39 -4.64
N PHE A 136 -6.84 14.32 -5.08
CA PHE A 136 -7.63 14.16 -6.31
C PHE A 136 -6.74 14.10 -7.54
N LEU A 137 -5.76 14.99 -7.64
CA LEU A 137 -4.77 15.02 -8.72
C LEU A 137 -3.96 13.71 -8.78
N MET A 138 -3.61 13.16 -7.62
CA MET A 138 -2.92 11.88 -7.54
C MET A 138 -3.79 10.73 -8.03
N LEU A 139 -5.05 10.64 -7.63
CA LEU A 139 -5.97 9.60 -8.12
C LEU A 139 -6.24 9.75 -9.64
N LEU A 140 -6.37 10.99 -10.14
CA LEU A 140 -6.49 11.28 -11.57
C LEU A 140 -5.24 10.89 -12.38
N ASN A 141 -4.07 10.82 -11.75
CA ASN A 141 -2.79 10.50 -12.38
C ASN A 141 -2.13 9.28 -11.73
N ASP A 142 -2.95 8.33 -11.28
CA ASP A 142 -2.51 7.11 -10.61
C ASP A 142 -1.40 6.35 -11.37
N ASP A 143 -1.41 6.39 -12.71
CA ASP A 143 -0.36 5.87 -13.58
C ASP A 143 1.03 6.45 -13.35
N LYS A 144 1.12 7.70 -12.90
CA LYS A 144 2.39 8.38 -12.58
C LYS A 144 2.78 8.16 -11.12
N PHE A 145 1.80 8.25 -10.22
CA PHE A 145 2.03 8.19 -8.78
C PHE A 145 2.32 6.78 -8.29
N ILE A 146 1.79 5.74 -8.95
CA ILE A 146 2.04 4.33 -8.60
C ILE A 146 3.55 3.98 -8.52
N HIS A 147 4.41 4.71 -9.23
CA HIS A 147 5.85 4.50 -9.23
C HIS A 147 6.60 5.12 -8.04
N GLN A 148 5.98 6.02 -7.28
CA GLN A 148 6.66 6.68 -6.16
C GLN A 148 6.71 5.77 -4.95
N GLU A 149 7.85 5.67 -4.29
CA GLU A 149 8.07 4.78 -3.14
C GLU A 149 6.95 4.86 -2.09
N ARG A 150 6.59 6.09 -1.68
CA ARG A 150 5.52 6.41 -0.71
C ARG A 150 4.12 5.93 -1.08
N HIS A 151 3.86 5.60 -2.35
CA HIS A 151 2.57 5.10 -2.81
C HIS A 151 2.49 3.57 -2.82
N GLY A 152 3.19 2.92 -1.88
CA GLY A 152 3.04 1.50 -1.57
C GLY A 152 1.58 1.08 -1.41
N PRO A 153 0.76 1.76 -0.60
CA PRO A 153 -0.66 1.40 -0.44
C PRO A 153 -1.47 1.41 -1.75
N LEU A 154 -1.18 2.35 -2.67
CA LEU A 154 -1.81 2.36 -4.00
C LEU A 154 -1.41 1.12 -4.81
N ARG A 155 -0.10 0.79 -4.84
CA ARG A 155 0.39 -0.41 -5.52
C ARG A 155 -0.25 -1.69 -4.98
N HIS A 156 -0.31 -1.84 -3.66
CA HIS A 156 -0.91 -3.00 -3.00
C HIS A 156 -2.40 -3.11 -3.33
N ALA A 157 -3.14 -2.02 -3.19
CA ALA A 157 -4.58 -2.03 -3.48
C ALA A 157 -4.87 -2.37 -4.94
N LEU A 158 -4.13 -1.80 -5.89
CA LEU A 158 -4.31 -2.09 -7.31
C LEU A 158 -3.90 -3.53 -7.67
N LEU A 159 -2.86 -4.06 -7.04
CA LEU A 159 -2.43 -5.45 -7.25
C LEU A 159 -3.45 -6.42 -6.65
N ASN A 160 -4.00 -6.13 -5.47
CA ASN A 160 -5.08 -6.91 -4.88
C ASN A 160 -6.35 -6.86 -5.71
N LEU A 161 -6.65 -5.70 -6.33
CA LEU A 161 -7.79 -5.55 -7.23
C LEU A 161 -7.62 -6.40 -8.49
N TYR A 162 -6.52 -6.21 -9.23
CA TYR A 162 -6.29 -6.84 -10.54
C TYR A 162 -5.70 -8.25 -10.49
N GLY A 163 -5.10 -8.64 -9.37
CA GLY A 163 -4.27 -9.85 -9.30
C GLY A 163 -3.06 -9.76 -10.23
N LEU A 164 -2.55 -10.91 -10.65
CA LEU A 164 -1.46 -11.02 -11.62
C LEU A 164 -1.96 -10.94 -13.07
N SER A 165 -3.26 -10.81 -13.29
CA SER A 165 -3.82 -10.75 -14.64
C SER A 165 -3.48 -9.47 -15.41
N ALA A 166 -3.57 -9.55 -16.74
CA ALA A 166 -3.44 -8.39 -17.61
C ALA A 166 -4.43 -7.28 -17.24
N SER A 167 -3.90 -6.09 -16.97
CA SER A 167 -4.66 -4.95 -16.48
C SER A 167 -4.06 -3.62 -16.95
N PRO A 168 -4.79 -2.49 -16.80
CA PRO A 168 -4.23 -1.17 -17.03
C PRO A 168 -2.95 -0.89 -16.21
N ALA A 169 -2.80 -1.54 -15.04
CA ALA A 169 -1.65 -1.38 -14.16
C ALA A 169 -0.47 -2.32 -14.50
N SER A 170 -0.63 -3.26 -15.44
CA SER A 170 0.38 -4.29 -15.69
C SER A 170 1.76 -3.73 -16.09
N ALA A 171 1.81 -2.65 -16.86
CA ALA A 171 3.08 -2.00 -17.20
C ALA A 171 3.78 -1.42 -15.96
N ALA A 172 3.00 -0.85 -15.03
CA ALA A 172 3.53 -0.30 -13.79
C ALA A 172 4.04 -1.40 -12.85
N PHE A 173 3.29 -2.50 -12.71
CA PHE A 173 3.72 -3.66 -11.92
C PHE A 173 4.95 -4.33 -12.50
N LYS A 174 5.02 -4.47 -13.84
CA LYS A 174 6.20 -5.04 -14.49
C LYS A 174 7.45 -4.27 -14.15
N LYS A 175 7.40 -2.94 -14.27
CA LYS A 175 8.52 -2.06 -13.92
C LYS A 175 8.89 -2.19 -12.44
N PHE A 176 7.90 -2.08 -11.55
CA PHE A 176 8.15 -2.15 -10.11
C PHE A 176 8.78 -3.48 -9.68
N LEU A 177 8.19 -4.61 -10.07
CA LEU A 177 8.64 -5.95 -9.67
C LEU A 177 10.03 -6.28 -10.23
N ASP A 178 10.34 -5.82 -11.45
CA ASP A 178 11.67 -5.97 -12.04
C ASP A 178 12.72 -5.15 -11.27
N GLU A 179 12.43 -3.88 -10.99
CA GLU A 179 13.35 -2.95 -10.32
C GLU A 179 13.58 -3.28 -8.84
N THR A 180 12.54 -3.68 -8.10
CA THR A 180 12.65 -3.89 -6.64
C THR A 180 12.93 -5.33 -6.25
N MET A 181 12.44 -6.32 -7.01
CA MET A 181 12.52 -7.73 -6.63
C MET A 181 13.27 -8.59 -7.65
N ASN A 182 13.74 -8.02 -8.78
CA ASN A 182 14.31 -8.78 -9.89
C ASN A 182 13.36 -9.91 -10.35
N ALA A 183 12.05 -9.61 -10.32
CA ALA A 183 10.97 -10.54 -10.62
C ALA A 183 10.41 -10.27 -12.02
N THR A 184 10.16 -11.34 -12.76
CA THR A 184 9.58 -11.29 -14.10
C THR A 184 8.07 -11.45 -14.02
N TYR A 185 7.35 -10.36 -14.22
CA TYR A 185 5.88 -10.35 -14.27
C TYR A 185 5.36 -10.65 -15.69
N LEU A 186 4.50 -11.67 -15.79
CA LEU A 186 3.93 -12.21 -17.03
C LEU A 186 2.39 -12.16 -16.96
N PRO A 187 1.78 -10.99 -17.19
CA PRO A 187 0.34 -10.77 -17.02
C PRO A 187 -0.54 -11.67 -17.89
N GLU A 188 -0.09 -11.99 -19.11
CA GLU A 188 -0.84 -12.83 -20.05
C GLU A 188 -0.94 -14.30 -19.59
N GLU A 189 -0.03 -14.71 -18.71
CA GLU A 189 -0.03 -16.05 -18.09
C GLU A 189 -0.64 -16.01 -16.68
N ASN A 190 -1.00 -14.84 -16.15
CA ASN A 190 -1.39 -14.63 -14.74
C ASN A 190 -0.30 -15.13 -13.76
N VAL A 191 0.98 -14.90 -14.09
CA VAL A 191 2.10 -15.37 -13.26
C VAL A 191 3.17 -14.32 -13.03
N VAL A 192 3.92 -14.53 -11.96
CA VAL A 192 5.18 -13.85 -11.66
C VAL A 192 6.25 -14.89 -11.37
N GLU A 193 7.47 -14.65 -11.88
CA GLU A 193 8.64 -15.49 -11.61
C GLU A 193 9.68 -14.72 -10.83
N ILE A 194 10.30 -15.36 -9.84
CA ILE A 194 11.33 -14.74 -9.01
C ILE A 194 12.47 -15.72 -8.73
N LYS A 195 13.68 -15.18 -8.52
CA LYS A 195 14.82 -15.99 -8.08
C LYS A 195 14.70 -16.23 -6.59
N GLY A 196 14.85 -17.49 -6.19
CA GLY A 196 15.02 -17.87 -4.80
C GLY A 196 16.49 -18.03 -4.44
N THR A 197 16.74 -18.51 -3.23
CA THR A 197 18.08 -18.86 -2.76
C THR A 197 18.61 -20.15 -3.38
N ASN A 198 19.92 -20.39 -3.28
CA ASN A 198 20.59 -21.61 -3.77
C ASN A 198 20.35 -21.93 -5.27
N GLY A 199 20.11 -20.89 -6.08
CA GLY A 199 19.87 -21.01 -7.51
C GLY A 199 18.49 -21.57 -7.88
N TRP A 200 17.56 -21.62 -6.92
CA TRP A 200 16.17 -21.95 -7.19
C TRP A 200 15.47 -20.79 -7.90
N LYS A 201 14.44 -21.13 -8.67
CA LYS A 201 13.50 -20.17 -9.21
C LYS A 201 12.10 -20.57 -8.79
N TRP A 202 11.28 -19.57 -8.52
CA TRP A 202 9.89 -19.74 -8.14
C TRP A 202 9.00 -19.10 -9.18
N ARG A 203 7.81 -19.66 -9.33
CA ARG A 203 6.72 -19.10 -10.13
C ARG A 203 5.48 -19.14 -9.25
N MET A 204 4.75 -18.04 -9.22
CA MET A 204 3.47 -17.91 -8.54
C MET A 204 2.42 -17.49 -9.56
N GLY A 205 1.20 -18.00 -9.44
CA GLY A 205 0.09 -17.63 -10.31
C GLY A 205 -1.25 -17.65 -9.62
N ASP A 206 -2.16 -16.80 -10.06
CA ASP A 206 -3.55 -16.67 -9.59
C ASP A 206 -4.58 -16.99 -10.69
N GLY A 207 -4.11 -17.48 -11.85
CA GLY A 207 -4.97 -17.77 -13.00
C GLY A 207 -5.85 -19.01 -12.90
N ASN A 208 -5.81 -19.75 -11.79
CA ASN A 208 -6.62 -20.96 -11.61
C ASN A 208 -7.96 -20.59 -10.93
N PRO A 209 -9.10 -20.67 -11.62
CA PRO A 209 -10.39 -20.24 -11.07
C PRO A 209 -10.93 -21.18 -9.97
N LEU A 210 -10.29 -22.31 -9.72
CA LEU A 210 -10.68 -23.30 -8.70
C LEU A 210 -9.97 -23.10 -7.35
N VAL A 211 -9.07 -22.11 -7.25
CA VAL A 211 -8.33 -21.80 -6.03
C VAL A 211 -8.61 -20.35 -5.61
N SER A 212 -8.57 -20.11 -4.30
CA SER A 212 -8.83 -18.79 -3.74
C SER A 212 -7.55 -17.99 -3.53
N GLY A 213 -6.43 -18.67 -3.28
CA GLY A 213 -5.10 -18.09 -3.15
C GLY A 213 -4.26 -18.30 -4.41
N PHE A 214 -2.96 -18.51 -4.20
CA PHE A 214 -1.99 -18.65 -5.27
C PHE A 214 -1.54 -20.09 -5.45
N THR A 215 -1.27 -20.48 -6.69
CA THR A 215 -0.56 -21.72 -7.00
C THR A 215 0.94 -21.42 -7.10
N ILE A 216 1.79 -22.28 -6.52
CA ILE A 216 3.25 -22.09 -6.51
C ILE A 216 3.95 -23.27 -7.20
N TRP A 217 4.94 -22.93 -8.02
CA TRP A 217 5.86 -23.84 -8.68
C TRP A 217 7.30 -23.46 -8.42
N PHE A 218 8.21 -24.43 -8.55
CA PHE A 218 9.64 -24.19 -8.50
C PHE A 218 10.40 -24.83 -9.66
N LYS A 219 11.63 -24.33 -9.86
CA LYS A 219 12.70 -24.97 -10.63
C LYS A 219 13.97 -25.01 -9.79
N LYS A 220 14.55 -26.20 -9.68
CA LYS A 220 15.90 -26.37 -9.12
C LYS A 220 16.98 -25.87 -10.09
N PRO A 221 18.22 -25.66 -9.60
CA PRO A 221 19.36 -25.45 -10.47
C PRO A 221 19.41 -26.53 -11.57
N ARG A 222 19.56 -26.09 -12.82
CA ARG A 222 19.62 -26.95 -14.03
C ARG A 222 18.31 -27.67 -14.42
N GLN A 223 17.22 -27.50 -13.67
CA GLN A 223 15.90 -28.05 -14.03
C GLN A 223 15.21 -27.16 -15.07
N ARG A 224 14.73 -27.76 -16.17
CA ARG A 224 14.03 -27.03 -17.24
C ARG A 224 12.53 -26.86 -17.02
N ALA A 225 11.85 -27.87 -16.48
CA ALA A 225 10.40 -27.87 -16.27
C ALA A 225 10.02 -27.30 -14.90
N TRP A 226 8.93 -26.54 -14.84
CA TRP A 226 8.32 -26.11 -13.58
C TRP A 226 7.71 -27.31 -12.85
N LYS A 227 7.94 -27.43 -11.55
CA LYS A 227 7.26 -28.40 -10.70
C LYS A 227 6.32 -27.69 -9.75
N LYS A 228 5.04 -28.04 -9.81
CA LYS A 228 4.02 -27.53 -8.88
C LYS A 228 4.29 -28.09 -7.49
N VAL A 229 4.21 -27.25 -6.47
CA VAL A 229 4.51 -27.63 -5.08
C VAL A 229 3.41 -27.20 -4.12
N VAL A 230 2.72 -26.09 -4.39
CA VAL A 230 1.51 -25.66 -3.65
C VAL A 230 0.38 -25.53 -4.65
N GLN A 231 -0.76 -26.14 -4.35
CA GLN A 231 -1.97 -26.03 -5.17
C GLN A 231 -2.70 -24.71 -4.88
N ASP A 232 -2.87 -24.38 -3.59
CA ASP A 232 -3.51 -23.17 -3.11
C ASP A 232 -2.83 -22.70 -1.80
N THR A 233 -2.41 -21.43 -1.74
CA THR A 233 -1.77 -20.85 -0.55
C THR A 233 -2.72 -20.69 0.64
N VAL A 234 -4.04 -20.84 0.47
CA VAL A 234 -4.96 -20.89 1.62
C VAL A 234 -4.73 -22.10 2.54
N GLU A 235 -3.98 -23.11 2.07
CA GLU A 235 -3.57 -24.27 2.87
C GLU A 235 -2.40 -23.94 3.81
N PHE A 236 -1.81 -22.75 3.72
CA PHE A 236 -0.77 -22.29 4.64
C PHE A 236 -1.36 -22.12 6.06
N GLU A 237 -0.64 -22.60 7.06
CA GLU A 237 -1.04 -22.60 8.48
C GLU A 237 -1.30 -21.17 8.99
N TYR A 238 -0.56 -20.20 8.44
CA TYR A 238 -0.73 -18.76 8.70
C TYR A 238 -1.13 -18.01 7.43
N ALA A 239 -2.18 -18.48 6.73
CA ALA A 239 -2.63 -17.90 5.46
C ALA A 239 -2.80 -16.37 5.46
N TYR A 240 -3.11 -15.76 6.62
CA TYR A 240 -3.23 -14.29 6.76
C TYR A 240 -1.92 -13.53 6.51
N HIS A 241 -0.76 -14.17 6.65
CA HIS A 241 0.54 -13.59 6.29
C HIS A 241 0.83 -13.66 4.78
N TYR A 242 -0.05 -14.30 4.02
CA TYR A 242 0.20 -14.76 2.65
C TYR A 242 -0.98 -14.45 1.71
N GLU A 243 -1.80 -13.47 2.08
CA GLU A 243 -3.02 -13.09 1.35
C GLU A 243 -2.71 -12.21 0.13
N ASP A 244 -1.53 -11.61 0.07
CA ASP A 244 -1.13 -10.71 -1.01
C ASP A 244 0.13 -11.17 -1.75
N VAL A 245 0.25 -10.67 -2.97
CA VAL A 245 1.33 -11.02 -3.90
C VAL A 245 2.72 -10.69 -3.33
N PHE A 246 2.88 -9.57 -2.62
CA PHE A 246 4.20 -9.15 -2.14
C PHE A 246 4.69 -10.05 -1.02
N SER A 247 3.82 -10.36 -0.06
CA SER A 247 4.16 -11.26 1.05
C SER A 247 4.60 -12.64 0.57
N ILE A 248 3.95 -13.20 -0.46
CA ILE A 248 4.39 -14.45 -1.08
C ILE A 248 5.72 -14.27 -1.83
N LEU A 249 5.88 -13.19 -2.60
CA LEU A 249 7.12 -12.97 -3.35
C LEU A 249 8.34 -12.80 -2.45
N ASP A 250 8.19 -12.14 -1.30
CA ASP A 250 9.23 -12.01 -0.28
C ASP A 250 9.62 -13.40 0.24
N LEU A 251 8.65 -14.21 0.68
CA LEU A 251 8.88 -15.61 1.09
C LEU A 251 9.61 -16.41 0.01
N LEU A 252 9.19 -16.29 -1.26
CA LEU A 252 9.76 -17.04 -2.37
C LEU A 252 11.19 -16.59 -2.72
N SER A 253 11.48 -15.30 -2.59
CA SER A 253 12.83 -14.77 -2.84
C SER A 253 13.87 -15.34 -1.87
N ASP A 254 13.46 -15.55 -0.62
CA ASP A 254 14.30 -16.13 0.43
C ASP A 254 14.26 -17.67 0.48
N SER A 255 13.30 -18.29 -0.20
CA SER A 255 13.15 -19.75 -0.27
C SER A 255 14.12 -20.41 -1.27
N PRO A 256 14.64 -21.63 -0.98
CA PRO A 256 14.28 -22.49 0.14
C PRO A 256 15.15 -22.34 1.40
N ARG A 257 16.12 -21.41 1.46
CA ARG A 257 16.97 -21.15 2.64
C ARG A 257 16.13 -20.91 3.89
N VAL A 258 15.20 -19.94 3.82
CA VAL A 258 14.40 -19.51 4.97
C VAL A 258 13.56 -20.65 5.58
N LEU A 259 13.14 -21.61 4.75
CA LEU A 259 12.39 -22.79 5.19
C LEU A 259 13.21 -23.74 6.08
N VAL A 260 14.54 -23.74 5.93
CA VAL A 260 15.46 -24.52 6.77
C VAL A 260 15.75 -23.80 8.08
N GLU A 261 15.94 -22.49 7.99
CA GLU A 261 16.22 -21.63 9.15
C GLU A 261 14.98 -21.45 10.04
N ASP A 262 13.80 -21.73 9.48
CA ASP A 262 12.51 -21.70 10.18
C ASP A 262 12.22 -20.32 10.78
N GLU A 263 12.52 -19.27 10.00
CA GLU A 263 12.27 -17.89 10.40
C GLU A 263 10.77 -17.66 10.58
N THR A 264 10.38 -16.89 11.62
CA THR A 264 8.98 -16.76 12.05
C THR A 264 8.01 -16.34 10.94
N TYR A 265 8.45 -15.48 10.03
CA TYR A 265 7.60 -14.99 8.93
C TYR A 265 7.42 -16.01 7.79
N ALA A 266 8.24 -17.06 7.76
CA ALA A 266 8.31 -18.09 6.71
C ALA A 266 8.09 -19.52 7.24
N SER A 267 7.83 -19.65 8.55
CA SER A 267 7.60 -20.91 9.26
C SER A 267 6.19 -21.43 8.96
N ASP A 268 5.97 -21.83 7.71
CA ASP A 268 4.75 -22.49 7.30
C ASP A 268 4.96 -24.00 7.23
N GLY A 269 4.33 -24.75 8.14
CA GLY A 269 4.52 -26.19 8.25
C GLY A 269 4.09 -26.95 6.99
N TYR A 270 3.04 -26.50 6.31
CA TYR A 270 2.62 -27.08 5.03
C TYR A 270 3.67 -26.86 3.95
N PHE A 271 4.12 -25.61 3.75
CA PHE A 271 5.09 -25.26 2.72
C PHE A 271 6.42 -25.99 2.94
N ARG A 272 6.89 -26.06 4.20
CA ARG A 272 8.08 -26.84 4.56
C ARG A 272 7.91 -28.32 4.19
N LYS A 273 6.77 -28.94 4.50
CA LYS A 273 6.49 -30.36 4.17
C LYS A 273 6.47 -30.62 2.67
N VAL A 274 5.90 -29.72 1.85
CA VAL A 274 5.84 -29.93 0.39
C VAL A 274 7.18 -29.65 -0.31
N VAL A 275 8.01 -28.74 0.22
CA VAL A 275 9.35 -28.44 -0.32
C VAL A 275 10.41 -29.43 0.16
N GLY A 276 10.28 -29.96 1.39
CA GLY A 276 11.25 -30.85 2.04
C GLY A 276 11.77 -31.99 1.15
N PRO A 277 10.90 -32.82 0.54
CA PRO A 277 11.29 -33.90 -0.36
C PRO A 277 12.08 -33.47 -1.60
N HIS A 278 12.23 -32.17 -1.85
CA HIS A 278 12.92 -31.60 -3.00
C HIS A 278 14.20 -30.86 -2.62
N TYR A 279 14.46 -30.68 -1.33
CA TYR A 279 15.60 -29.95 -0.80
C TYR A 279 16.16 -30.63 0.45
N SER A 280 17.24 -31.40 0.28
CA SER A 280 17.81 -32.26 1.33
C SER A 280 18.16 -31.56 2.66
N PRO A 281 18.64 -30.30 2.70
CA PRO A 281 18.83 -29.58 3.96
C PRO A 281 17.53 -29.41 4.76
N LEU A 282 16.41 -29.12 4.09
CA LEU A 282 15.10 -29.00 4.72
C LEU A 282 14.56 -30.35 5.17
N GLU A 283 14.68 -31.38 4.33
CA GLU A 283 14.31 -32.76 4.69
C GLU A 283 15.00 -33.22 5.98
N LYS A 284 16.31 -32.99 6.10
CA LYS A 284 17.07 -33.33 7.31
C LYS A 284 16.58 -32.56 8.53
N ARG A 285 16.22 -31.28 8.35
CA ARG A 285 15.70 -30.45 9.43
C ARG A 285 14.35 -30.96 9.91
N LEU A 286 13.42 -31.26 9.01
CA LEU A 286 12.10 -31.81 9.35
C LEU A 286 12.21 -33.14 10.12
N ILE A 287 13.11 -34.03 9.71
CA ILE A 287 13.36 -35.30 10.43
C ILE A 287 13.92 -35.04 11.84
N ALA A 288 14.77 -34.02 12.02
CA ALA A 288 15.29 -33.67 13.32
C ALA A 288 14.19 -33.09 14.23
N ASP A 289 13.38 -32.18 13.70
CA ASP A 289 12.26 -31.56 14.41
C ASP A 289 11.24 -32.63 14.87
N GLU A 290 10.91 -33.61 14.02
CA GLU A 290 10.03 -34.73 14.37
C GLU A 290 10.59 -35.61 15.49
N LYS A 291 11.90 -35.87 15.50
CA LYS A 291 12.55 -36.65 16.56
C LYS A 291 12.50 -35.92 17.89
N SER A 292 12.86 -34.64 17.91
CA SER A 292 12.80 -33.82 19.12
C SER A 292 11.39 -33.69 19.68
N ALA A 293 10.37 -33.59 18.82
CA ALA A 293 8.97 -33.55 19.26
C ALA A 293 8.51 -34.86 19.91
N ARG A 294 8.97 -36.02 19.42
CA ARG A 294 8.67 -37.34 20.03
C ARG A 294 9.37 -37.52 21.37
N GLU A 295 10.66 -37.17 21.44
CA GLU A 295 11.45 -37.26 22.67
C GLU A 295 10.91 -36.34 23.78
N GLY A 296 10.40 -35.15 23.43
CA GLY A 296 9.77 -34.23 24.39
C GLY A 296 8.34 -34.59 24.79
N ALA A 297 7.64 -35.44 24.04
CA ALA A 297 6.31 -35.94 24.41
C ALA A 297 6.37 -37.18 25.32
N GLU A 298 7.53 -37.85 25.36
CA GLU A 298 7.79 -39.04 26.20
C GLU A 298 8.44 -38.69 27.56
N SER A 299 8.78 -37.41 27.81
CA SER A 299 9.34 -36.88 29.06
C SER A 299 8.31 -36.14 29.91
#